data_AF-I3EAN0-F1
#
_entry.id   AF-I3EAN0-F1
#
_cell.length_a   1.000
_cell.length_b   1.000
_cell.length_c   1.000
_cell.angle_alpha   90.00
_cell.angle_beta   90.00
_cell.angle_gamma   90.00
#
_symmetry.space_group_name_H-M   'P 1'
#
loop_
_entity.id
_entity.type
_entity.pdbx_description
1 polymer ?
#
loop_
_entity_poly.entity_id
_entity_poly.type
_entity_poly.pdbx_seq_one_letter_code
_entity_poly.pdbx_strand_id
1 'polypeptide(L)'
;METIIIAIVIGIISSIYNQIKNQNGNQKKPSTAKPFTAGGPRNPKRQEVTVHKEMERPEREKKKQRPIAHLGEIEAKYAEEKKKAEEQIIALKKQQAAIEQKARQIRNSVENSDLSISNIAHIDSNKSISVEESNLLNGIIFSEILGPPRSKRPYIYKRR
;
A
#
# COMPACT_ATOMS: atom_id res chain seq x y z
N MET A 1 -42.89 11.05 39.65
CA MET A 1 -41.90 10.18 38.96
C MET A 1 -42.07 10.22 37.45
N GLU A 2 -43.30 10.13 36.94
CA GLU A 2 -43.59 10.14 35.48
C GLU A 2 -43.11 11.41 34.76
N THR A 3 -43.29 12.59 35.35
CA THR A 3 -42.85 13.88 34.77
C THR A 3 -41.33 14.01 34.65
N ILE A 4 -40.57 13.41 35.57
CA ILE A 4 -39.11 13.40 35.57
C ILE A 4 -38.60 12.53 34.41
N ILE A 5 -39.25 11.38 34.18
CA ILE A 5 -38.91 10.48 33.07
C ILE A 5 -39.16 11.19 31.73
N ILE A 6 -40.29 11.89 31.59
CA ILE A 6 -40.62 12.65 30.37
C ILE A 6 -39.59 13.76 30.11
N ALA A 7 -39.16 14.49 31.15
CA ALA A 7 -38.13 15.53 31.01
C ALA A 7 -36.77 14.96 30.57
N ILE A 8 -36.37 13.79 31.08
CA ILE A 8 -35.13 13.10 30.66
C ILE A 8 -35.20 12.68 29.19
N VAL A 9 -36.33 12.11 28.76
CA VAL A 9 -36.55 11.69 27.36
C VAL A 9 -36.49 12.89 26.41
N ILE A 10 -37.15 14.00 26.74
CA ILE A 10 -37.11 15.23 25.93
C ILE A 10 -35.69 15.81 25.87
N GLY A 11 -34.94 15.74 26.96
CA GLY A 11 -33.54 16.17 27.03
C GLY A 11 -32.63 15.37 26.10
N ILE A 12 -32.78 14.05 26.08
CA ILE A 12 -32.00 13.15 25.20
C ILE A 12 -32.34 13.44 23.72
N ILE A 13 -33.64 13.53 23.38
CA ILE A 13 -34.08 13.80 22.00
C ILE A 13 -33.58 15.18 21.52
N SER A 14 -33.66 16.22 22.36
CA SER A 14 -33.18 17.57 22.01
C SER A 14 -31.67 17.63 21.80
N SER A 15 -30.90 16.86 22.58
CA SER A 15 -29.44 16.79 22.47
C SER A 15 -29.00 16.18 21.13
N ILE A 16 -29.64 15.08 20.73
CA ILE A 16 -29.39 14.41 19.44
C ILE A 16 -29.74 15.34 18.26
N TYR A 17 -30.88 16.04 18.34
CA TYR A 17 -31.31 16.94 17.27
C TYR A 17 -30.39 18.16 17.11
N ASN A 18 -29.88 18.71 18.23
CA ASN A 18 -28.94 19.82 18.22
C ASN A 18 -27.57 19.39 17.64
N GLN A 19 -27.13 18.16 17.93
CA GLN A 19 -25.88 17.62 17.39
C GLN A 19 -25.92 17.44 15.87
N ILE A 20 -27.06 17.00 15.31
CA ILE A 20 -27.24 16.84 13.86
C ILE A 20 -27.31 18.20 13.15
N LYS A 21 -27.97 19.20 13.76
CA LYS A 21 -28.07 20.56 13.18
C LYS A 21 -26.72 21.29 13.12
N ASN A 22 -25.87 21.11 14.13
CA ASN A 22 -24.57 21.78 14.22
C ASN A 22 -23.49 21.16 13.31
N GLN A 23 -23.72 19.99 12.72
CA GLN A 23 -22.80 19.42 11.71
C GLN A 23 -23.00 20.02 10.30
N ASN A 24 -24.18 20.59 10.02
CA ASN A 24 -24.53 21.07 8.67
C ASN A 24 -24.44 22.59 8.49
N GLY A 25 -24.01 23.34 9.51
CA GLY A 25 -23.99 24.81 9.50
C GLY A 25 -22.63 25.42 9.83
N ASN A 26 -21.84 25.72 8.80
CA ASN A 26 -20.90 26.85 8.73
C ASN A 26 -20.07 27.19 9.98
N GLN A 27 -18.83 26.68 10.06
CA GLN A 27 -17.74 27.47 10.62
C GLN A 27 -17.00 28.19 9.49
N LYS A 28 -17.38 29.45 9.30
CA LYS A 28 -16.73 30.44 8.44
C LYS A 28 -15.27 30.61 8.90
N LYS A 29 -14.31 30.40 8.00
CA LYS A 29 -12.91 30.82 8.19
C LYS A 29 -12.72 32.24 7.65
N PRO A 30 -12.12 33.18 8.40
CA PRO A 30 -11.41 34.29 7.79
C PRO A 30 -9.99 33.87 7.40
N SER A 31 -9.57 34.36 6.24
CA SER A 31 -8.35 34.07 5.50
C SER A 31 -7.38 35.25 5.60
N THR A 32 -6.11 35.04 5.94
CA THR A 32 -4.94 35.93 5.67
C THR A 32 -3.68 35.18 6.17
N ALA A 33 -2.45 35.17 5.62
CA ALA A 33 -1.81 35.55 4.35
C ALA A 33 -0.53 34.68 4.21
N LYS A 34 0.01 34.57 2.99
CA LYS A 34 1.19 33.75 2.62
C LYS A 34 2.51 34.41 3.06
N PRO A 35 3.56 33.65 3.45
CA PRO A 35 4.91 34.19 3.46
C PRO A 35 5.59 34.08 2.09
N PHE A 36 6.24 35.18 1.75
CA PHE A 36 7.19 35.41 0.68
C PHE A 36 8.47 34.59 0.89
N THR A 37 8.93 33.86 -0.11
CA THR A 37 10.34 33.43 -0.22
C THR A 37 10.82 33.65 -1.64
N ALA A 38 11.69 34.66 -1.76
CA ALA A 38 12.57 34.89 -2.89
C ALA A 38 13.58 33.74 -3.04
N GLY A 39 13.98 33.44 -4.28
CA GLY A 39 15.16 32.63 -4.56
C GLY A 39 14.89 31.44 -5.48
N GLY A 40 15.00 31.66 -6.79
CA GLY A 40 15.05 30.58 -7.77
C GLY A 40 15.29 31.16 -9.17
N PRO A 41 16.48 30.96 -9.79
CA PRO A 41 16.84 31.63 -11.02
C PRO A 41 16.03 31.15 -12.22
N ARG A 42 15.76 32.11 -13.11
CA ARG A 42 15.07 31.95 -14.38
C ARG A 42 15.94 31.22 -15.42
N ASN A 43 15.21 30.49 -16.28
CA ASN A 43 15.40 30.29 -17.73
C ASN A 43 16.42 29.25 -18.23
N PRO A 44 16.32 28.79 -19.52
CA PRO A 44 15.27 29.02 -20.53
C PRO A 44 14.78 27.76 -21.28
N LYS A 45 13.61 27.89 -21.93
CA LYS A 45 13.21 27.12 -23.11
C LYS A 45 14.27 27.25 -24.22
N ARG A 46 14.67 26.16 -24.90
CA ARG A 46 15.00 26.23 -26.34
C ARG A 46 15.06 24.88 -27.06
N GLN A 47 14.15 24.76 -28.03
CA GLN A 47 14.25 24.15 -29.37
C GLN A 47 14.35 22.62 -29.54
N GLU A 48 13.24 22.06 -29.99
CA GLU A 48 13.20 21.08 -31.08
C GLU A 48 14.00 21.60 -32.28
N VAL A 49 14.94 20.79 -32.77
CA VAL A 49 15.46 20.89 -34.14
C VAL A 49 15.52 19.47 -34.70
N THR A 50 14.59 19.19 -35.59
CA THR A 50 14.68 18.15 -36.61
C THR A 50 15.94 18.36 -37.44
N VAL A 51 16.85 17.38 -37.46
CA VAL A 51 17.86 17.27 -38.52
C VAL A 51 17.77 15.88 -39.10
N HIS A 52 16.95 15.76 -40.15
CA HIS A 52 17.14 14.73 -41.15
C HIS A 52 18.48 15.00 -41.84
N LYS A 53 19.41 14.06 -41.73
CA LYS A 53 20.49 13.92 -42.70
C LYS A 53 20.75 12.45 -42.93
N GLU A 54 20.21 11.96 -44.04
CA GLU A 54 20.62 10.73 -44.70
C GLU A 54 22.15 10.69 -44.80
N MET A 55 22.72 9.56 -44.39
CA MET A 55 24.04 9.16 -44.85
C MET A 55 24.00 7.65 -45.09
N GLU A 56 23.66 7.28 -46.32
CA GLU A 56 23.93 5.97 -46.87
C GLU A 56 25.43 5.67 -46.81
N ARG A 57 25.79 4.46 -46.32
CA ARG A 57 26.83 3.55 -46.87
C ARG A 57 27.27 2.49 -45.84
N PRO A 58 27.82 1.35 -46.28
CA PRO A 58 27.24 0.34 -47.16
C PRO A 58 27.20 -1.02 -46.44
N GLU A 59 26.38 -1.95 -46.94
CA GLU A 59 26.49 -3.37 -46.62
C GLU A 59 27.94 -3.85 -46.84
N ARG A 60 28.57 -4.33 -45.77
CA ARG A 60 29.69 -5.26 -45.86
C ARG A 60 29.34 -6.48 -45.06
N GLU A 61 28.77 -7.44 -45.78
CA GLU A 61 28.82 -8.85 -45.46
C GLU A 61 30.22 -9.21 -44.95
N LYS A 62 30.31 -9.51 -43.66
CA LYS A 62 31.40 -10.34 -43.13
C LYS A 62 30.73 -11.61 -42.61
N LYS A 63 30.61 -12.60 -43.50
CA LYS A 63 30.51 -14.01 -43.14
C LYS A 63 31.70 -14.33 -42.24
N LYS A 64 31.52 -14.19 -40.93
CA LYS A 64 32.43 -14.74 -39.94
C LYS A 64 32.14 -16.24 -39.88
N GLN A 65 32.82 -17.00 -40.73
CA GLN A 65 33.09 -18.40 -40.40
C GLN A 65 33.93 -18.40 -39.13
N ARG A 66 33.38 -18.96 -38.05
CA ARG A 66 34.09 -19.33 -36.82
C ARG A 66 33.58 -20.70 -36.36
N PRO A 67 34.42 -21.47 -35.64
CA PRO A 67 34.65 -22.88 -35.92
C PRO A 67 33.63 -23.81 -35.27
N ILE A 68 33.36 -24.93 -35.94
CA ILE A 68 32.46 -26.03 -35.54
C ILE A 68 32.95 -26.74 -34.25
N ALA A 69 34.08 -26.33 -33.67
CA ALA A 69 34.72 -26.99 -32.52
C ALA A 69 34.07 -26.71 -31.14
N HIS A 70 33.12 -25.76 -31.02
CA HIS A 70 32.50 -25.42 -29.72
C HIS A 70 31.09 -26.01 -29.50
N LEU A 71 30.53 -26.76 -30.44
CA LEU A 71 29.17 -27.31 -30.31
C LEU A 71 29.01 -28.24 -29.10
N GLY A 72 29.95 -29.17 -28.88
CA GLY A 72 29.87 -30.11 -27.75
C GLY A 72 30.01 -29.44 -26.38
N GLU A 73 30.80 -28.36 -26.29
CA GLU A 73 30.98 -27.60 -25.06
C GLU A 73 29.75 -26.75 -24.71
N ILE A 74 29.05 -26.26 -25.75
CA ILE A 74 27.77 -25.55 -25.62
C ILE A 74 26.65 -26.51 -25.21
N GLU A 75 26.60 -27.71 -25.80
CA GLU A 75 25.63 -28.74 -25.44
C GLU A 75 25.78 -29.22 -23.99
N ALA A 76 27.01 -29.41 -23.52
CA ALA A 76 27.29 -29.78 -22.14
C ALA A 76 26.84 -28.69 -21.16
N LYS A 77 27.16 -27.41 -21.43
CA LYS A 77 26.73 -26.28 -20.60
C LYS A 77 25.21 -26.13 -20.58
N TYR A 78 24.55 -26.32 -21.72
CA TYR A 78 23.10 -26.29 -21.82
C TYR A 78 22.43 -27.41 -21.03
N ALA A 79 22.99 -28.62 -21.06
CA ALA A 79 22.49 -29.76 -20.29
C ALA A 79 22.61 -29.53 -18.77
N GLU A 80 23.71 -28.93 -18.32
CA GLU A 80 23.90 -28.57 -16.90
C GLU A 80 22.96 -27.46 -16.45
N GLU A 81 22.79 -26.41 -17.27
CA GLU A 81 21.88 -25.30 -16.98
C GLU A 81 20.42 -25.76 -16.94
N LYS A 82 20.03 -26.65 -17.86
CA LYS A 82 18.71 -27.28 -17.87
C LYS A 82 18.44 -28.06 -16.59
N LYS A 83 19.39 -28.88 -16.12
CA LYS A 83 19.24 -29.63 -14.86
C LYS A 83 19.07 -28.70 -13.66
N LYS A 84 19.86 -27.64 -13.57
CA LYS A 84 19.74 -26.63 -12.50
C LYS A 84 18.38 -25.92 -12.53
N ALA A 85 17.89 -25.58 -13.72
CA ALA A 85 16.57 -24.97 -13.87
C ALA A 85 15.45 -25.93 -13.45
N GLU A 86 15.53 -27.20 -13.83
CA GLU A 86 14.57 -28.24 -13.42
C GLU A 86 14.56 -28.43 -11.90
N GLU A 87 15.74 -28.48 -11.26
CA GLU A 87 15.86 -28.56 -9.79
C GLU A 87 15.23 -27.36 -9.09
N GLN A 88 15.46 -26.15 -9.60
CA GLN A 88 14.85 -24.92 -9.07
C GLN A 88 13.33 -24.94 -9.20
N ILE A 89 12.81 -25.39 -10.35
CA ILE A 89 11.36 -25.52 -10.57
C ILE A 89 10.76 -26.53 -9.58
N ILE A 90 11.42 -27.66 -9.35
CA ILE A 90 10.96 -28.67 -8.38
C ILE A 90 10.97 -28.10 -6.96
N ALA A 91 12.02 -27.37 -6.58
CA ALA A 91 12.11 -26.72 -5.27
C ALA A 91 11.00 -25.69 -5.05
N LEU A 92 10.76 -24.82 -6.05
CA LEU A 92 9.69 -23.82 -6.01
C LEU A 92 8.31 -24.48 -5.93
N LYS A 93 8.08 -25.56 -6.70
CA LYS A 93 6.82 -26.30 -6.67
C LYS A 93 6.56 -26.93 -5.29
N LYS A 94 7.59 -27.46 -4.64
CA LYS A 94 7.48 -27.99 -3.26
C LYS A 94 7.14 -26.87 -2.26
N GLN A 95 7.76 -25.71 -2.38
CA GLN A 95 7.45 -24.56 -1.54
C GLN A 95 6.00 -24.07 -1.74
N GLN A 96 5.55 -23.97 -2.99
CA GLN A 96 4.17 -23.61 -3.31
C GLN A 96 3.17 -24.60 -2.72
N ALA A 97 3.41 -25.91 -2.86
CA ALA A 97 2.55 -26.93 -2.27
C ALA A 97 2.48 -26.84 -0.73
N ALA A 98 3.60 -26.59 -0.06
CA ALA A 98 3.64 -26.41 1.39
C ALA A 98 2.87 -25.14 1.84
N ILE A 99 3.01 -24.04 1.10
CA ILE A 99 2.25 -22.80 1.36
C ILE A 99 0.76 -23.02 1.14
N GLU A 100 0.38 -23.70 0.06
CA GLU A 100 -1.01 -23.99 -0.26
C GLU A 100 -1.66 -24.88 0.81
N GLN A 101 -0.95 -25.90 1.31
CA GLN A 101 -1.43 -26.73 2.41
C GLN A 101 -1.66 -25.91 3.69
N LYS A 102 -0.72 -25.04 4.06
CA LYS A 102 -0.87 -24.14 5.21
C LYS A 102 -2.04 -23.16 5.01
N ALA A 103 -2.19 -22.60 3.82
CA ALA A 103 -3.29 -21.69 3.49
C ALA A 103 -4.65 -22.40 3.58
N ARG A 104 -4.75 -23.65 3.11
CA ARG A 104 -5.95 -24.48 3.26
C ARG A 104 -6.27 -24.78 4.72
N GLN A 105 -5.28 -25.09 5.55
CA GLN A 105 -5.47 -25.30 6.99
C GLN A 105 -5.99 -24.03 7.69
N ILE A 106 -5.40 -22.87 7.38
CA ILE A 106 -5.88 -21.58 7.91
C ILE A 106 -7.30 -21.30 7.44
N ARG A 107 -7.60 -21.49 6.16
CA ARG A 107 -8.94 -21.28 5.60
C ARG A 107 -9.98 -22.17 6.29
N ASN A 108 -9.69 -23.46 6.45
CA ASN A 108 -10.60 -24.38 7.13
C ASN A 108 -10.74 -24.03 8.62
N SER A 109 -9.68 -23.55 9.28
CA SER A 109 -9.77 -23.07 10.65
C SER A 109 -10.62 -21.81 10.76
N VAL A 110 -10.55 -20.90 9.79
CA VAL A 110 -11.32 -19.66 9.76
C VAL A 110 -12.78 -19.89 9.38
N GLU A 111 -13.06 -20.88 8.52
CA GLU A 111 -14.41 -21.24 8.08
C GLU A 111 -15.17 -22.03 9.16
N ASN A 112 -14.47 -22.83 9.96
CA ASN A 112 -15.06 -23.54 11.10
C ASN A 112 -15.03 -22.73 12.41
N SER A 113 -14.21 -21.68 12.49
CA SER A 113 -14.39 -20.67 13.52
C SER A 113 -15.49 -19.75 13.02
N ASP A 114 -16.70 -19.86 13.57
CA ASP A 114 -17.66 -18.77 13.54
C ASP A 114 -16.99 -17.52 14.14
N LEU A 115 -16.27 -16.76 13.31
CA LEU A 115 -15.84 -15.41 13.61
C LEU A 115 -17.12 -14.59 13.55
N SER A 116 -17.90 -14.71 14.62
CA SER A 116 -19.02 -13.84 14.94
C SER A 116 -18.44 -12.43 15.10
N ILE A 117 -18.39 -11.69 13.98
CA ILE A 117 -18.03 -10.26 13.93
C ILE A 117 -18.96 -9.44 14.86
N SER A 118 -20.05 -10.03 15.36
CA SER A 118 -20.91 -9.48 16.41
C SER A 118 -20.20 -9.16 17.74
N ASN A 119 -19.01 -9.71 18.02
CA ASN A 119 -18.30 -9.41 19.27
C ASN A 119 -17.39 -8.17 19.22
N ILE A 120 -17.20 -7.53 18.07
CA ILE A 120 -16.48 -6.24 18.00
C ILE A 120 -17.33 -5.09 18.57
N ALA A 121 -18.65 -5.28 18.68
CA ALA A 121 -19.57 -4.29 19.24
C ALA A 121 -19.57 -4.25 20.78
N HIS A 122 -18.98 -5.24 21.47
CA HIS A 122 -18.79 -5.24 22.92
C HIS A 122 -17.35 -4.86 23.27
N ILE A 123 -16.93 -3.66 22.89
CA ILE A 123 -15.83 -3.01 23.61
C ILE A 123 -16.41 -2.66 24.97
N ASP A 124 -16.19 -3.53 25.95
CA ASP A 124 -16.52 -3.28 27.35
C ASP A 124 -16.03 -1.89 27.73
N SER A 125 -16.97 -0.96 27.94
CA SER A 125 -16.70 0.41 28.40
C SER A 125 -16.01 0.45 29.78
N ASN A 126 -15.88 -0.71 30.43
CA ASN A 126 -15.29 -0.89 31.75
C ASN A 126 -13.98 -1.69 31.75
N LYS A 127 -13.42 -2.04 30.58
CA LYS A 127 -12.09 -2.65 30.54
C LYS A 127 -11.06 -1.55 30.80
N SER A 128 -10.62 -1.43 32.06
CA SER A 128 -9.51 -0.57 32.42
C SER A 128 -8.26 -1.02 31.65
N ILE A 129 -7.94 -0.29 30.58
CA ILE A 129 -6.74 -0.55 29.79
C ILE A 129 -5.57 -0.13 30.66
N SER A 130 -4.87 -1.11 31.23
CA SER A 130 -3.56 -0.89 31.86
C SER A 130 -2.56 -0.63 30.73
N VAL A 131 -2.39 0.64 30.38
CA VAL A 131 -1.36 1.08 29.43
C VAL A 131 -0.08 1.31 30.22
N GLU A 132 0.97 0.57 29.88
CA GLU A 132 2.32 0.82 30.39
C GLU A 132 2.87 2.14 29.80
N GLU A 133 3.53 2.96 30.62
CA GLU A 133 4.05 4.27 30.20
C GLU A 133 5.01 4.18 29.00
N SER A 134 5.84 3.13 28.97
CA SER A 134 6.76 2.83 27.87
C SER A 134 6.01 2.63 26.53
N ASN A 135 4.85 1.99 26.56
CA ASN A 135 4.03 1.74 25.38
C ASN A 135 3.36 3.01 24.87
N LEU A 136 2.96 3.91 25.78
CA LEU A 136 2.43 5.22 25.41
C LEU A 136 3.51 6.07 24.73
N LEU A 137 4.69 6.13 25.32
CA LEU A 137 5.84 6.89 24.79
C LEU A 137 6.25 6.37 23.40
N ASN A 138 6.34 5.04 23.25
CA ASN A 138 6.63 4.42 21.96
C ASN A 138 5.53 4.72 20.93
N GLY A 139 4.26 4.73 21.32
CA GLY A 139 3.15 5.12 20.45
C GLY A 139 3.26 6.55 19.95
N ILE A 140 3.67 7.48 20.82
CA ILE A 140 3.92 8.88 20.44
C ILE A 140 5.11 8.96 19.48
N ILE A 141 6.24 8.32 19.80
CA ILE A 141 7.43 8.31 18.94
C ILE A 141 7.09 7.78 17.54
N PHE A 142 6.38 6.64 17.47
CA PHE A 142 5.99 6.08 16.19
C PHE A 142 5.00 6.96 15.42
N SER A 143 4.14 7.72 16.11
CA SER A 143 3.25 8.67 15.45
C SER A 143 4.00 9.82 14.77
N GLU A 144 5.14 10.24 15.34
CA GLU A 144 6.01 11.25 14.74
C GLU A 144 6.81 10.66 13.56
N ILE A 145 7.41 9.47 13.75
CA ILE A 145 8.23 8.82 12.72
C ILE A 145 7.39 8.44 11.48
N LEU A 146 6.21 7.87 11.70
CA LEU A 146 5.34 7.39 10.61
C LEU A 146 4.50 8.52 10.00
N GLY A 147 4.33 9.62 10.73
CA GLY A 147 3.49 10.74 10.33
C GLY A 147 1.99 10.42 10.41
N PRO A 148 1.13 11.22 9.74
CA PRO A 148 -0.31 11.08 9.83
C PRO A 148 -0.76 9.69 9.33
N PRO A 149 -1.80 9.11 9.94
CA PRO A 149 -2.20 7.73 9.65
C PRO A 149 -2.57 7.56 8.18
N ARG A 150 -2.18 6.42 7.58
CA ARG A 150 -2.50 6.09 6.18
C ARG A 150 -4.00 6.06 5.89
N SER A 151 -4.86 5.93 6.90
CA SER A 151 -6.31 6.06 6.75
C SER A 151 -6.73 7.43 6.19
N LYS A 152 -5.95 8.50 6.44
CA LYS A 152 -6.19 9.83 5.84
C LYS A 152 -5.77 9.93 4.37
N ARG A 153 -4.90 9.04 3.90
CA ARG A 153 -4.37 9.00 2.52
C ARG A 153 -4.24 7.55 2.03
N PRO A 154 -5.39 6.88 1.75
CA PRO A 154 -5.37 5.52 1.26
C PRO A 154 -4.63 5.44 -0.09
N TYR A 155 -3.94 4.34 -0.33
CA TYR A 155 -3.24 4.12 -1.60
C TYR A 155 -4.25 3.85 -2.70
N ILE A 156 -4.37 4.79 -3.65
CA ILE A 156 -5.17 4.61 -4.85
C ILE A 156 -4.24 4.10 -5.94
N TYR A 157 -4.41 2.85 -6.36
CA TYR A 157 -3.71 2.34 -7.53
C TYR A 157 -4.24 3.06 -8.77
N LYS A 158 -3.34 3.68 -9.53
CA LYS A 158 -3.70 4.28 -10.82
C LYS A 158 -3.80 3.13 -11.83
N ARG A 159 -5.02 2.80 -12.27
CA ARG A 159 -5.19 1.87 -13.40
C ARG A 159 -4.48 2.47 -14.62
N ARG A 160 -3.62 1.67 -15.26
CA ARG A 160 -2.97 2.00 -16.52
C ARG A 160 -3.90 1.71 -17.68
#